data_AF-A0A1H7X2Z3-F1
#
_entry.id   AF-A0A1H7X2Z3-F1
#
_cell.length_a   1.000
_cell.length_b   1.000
_cell.length_c   1.000
_cell.angle_alpha   90.00
_cell.angle_beta   90.00
_cell.angle_gamma   90.00
#
_symmetry.space_group_name_H-M   'P 1'
#
loop_
_entity.id
_entity.type
_entity.pdbx_description
1 polymer ?
#
loop_
_entity_poly.entity_id
_entity_poly.type
_entity_poly.pdbx_seq_one_letter_code
_entity_poly.pdbx_strand_id
1 'polypeptide(L)'
;MQMKEPFDITLNEIDYAIFPEEESIYTVYKDGIEYVKIMKDTESSWLKLDPETELPRFEADDEINAIGKEIIAYEASTSTPSNDLD
;
A
#
# COMPACT_ATOMS: atom_id res chain seq x y z
N MET A 1 17.54 0.19 6.94
CA MET A 1 16.55 0.13 5.86
C MET A 1 15.77 -1.16 6.07
N GLN A 2 14.61 -1.09 6.72
CA GLN A 2 13.77 -2.28 6.89
C GLN A 2 12.98 -2.42 5.58
N MET A 3 13.46 -3.29 4.68
CA MET A 3 12.73 -3.61 3.46
C MET A 3 11.53 -4.44 3.90
N LYS A 4 10.33 -3.89 3.74
CA LYS A 4 9.09 -4.61 4.01
C LYS A 4 8.95 -5.71 2.95
N GLU A 5 8.46 -6.86 3.35
CA GLU A 5 8.17 -7.94 2.40
C GLU A 5 6.89 -7.60 1.61
N PRO A 6 6.81 -7.97 0.32
CA PRO A 6 5.58 -7.83 -0.44
C PRO A 6 4.50 -8.76 0.12
N PHE A 7 3.25 -8.33 0.01
CA PHE A 7 2.10 -9.05 0.55
C PHE A 7 0.88 -8.91 -0.36
N ASP A 8 0.01 -9.89 -0.30
CA ASP A 8 -1.27 -9.92 -1.00
C ASP A 8 -2.41 -9.40 -0.10
N ILE A 9 -3.36 -8.71 -0.72
CA ILE A 9 -4.61 -8.27 -0.11
C ILE A 9 -5.77 -8.60 -1.07
N THR A 10 -6.91 -8.96 -0.53
CA THR A 10 -8.12 -9.22 -1.33
C THR A 10 -9.17 -8.17 -1.01
N LEU A 11 -9.57 -7.39 -2.01
CA LEU A 11 -10.52 -6.28 -1.83
C LEU A 11 -11.61 -6.35 -2.90
N ASN A 12 -12.87 -6.36 -2.46
CA ASN A 12 -14.05 -6.49 -3.35
C ASN A 12 -13.94 -7.68 -4.33
N GLU A 13 -13.50 -8.85 -3.84
CA GLU A 13 -13.30 -10.07 -4.66
C GLU A 13 -12.19 -9.94 -5.72
N ILE A 14 -11.33 -8.93 -5.61
CA ILE A 14 -10.16 -8.73 -6.48
C ILE A 14 -8.90 -8.92 -5.64
N ASP A 15 -7.98 -9.74 -6.13
CA ASP A 15 -6.68 -9.94 -5.52
C ASP A 15 -5.69 -8.87 -6.00
N TYR A 16 -5.10 -8.18 -5.03
CA TYR A 16 -4.07 -7.19 -5.23
C TYR A 16 -2.77 -7.65 -4.56
N ALA A 17 -1.64 -7.49 -5.24
CA ALA A 17 -0.33 -7.71 -4.64
C ALA A 17 0.37 -6.37 -4.44
N ILE A 18 0.80 -6.12 -3.20
CA ILE A 18 1.39 -4.88 -2.75
C ILE A 18 2.90 -5.09 -2.58
N PHE A 19 3.67 -4.30 -3.32
CA PHE A 19 5.12 -4.32 -3.30
C PHE A 19 5.63 -3.01 -2.69
N PRO A 20 6.01 -3.01 -1.41
CA PRO A 20 6.64 -1.84 -0.80
C PRO A 20 8.02 -1.60 -1.43
N GLU A 21 8.21 -0.43 -2.03
CA GLU A 21 9.51 -0.03 -2.61
C GLU A 21 10.29 0.86 -1.64
N GLU A 22 9.61 1.84 -1.05
CA GLU A 22 10.18 2.78 -0.08
C GLU A 22 9.30 2.86 1.17
N GLU A 23 9.69 3.70 2.14
CA GLU A 23 8.98 3.83 3.43
C GLU A 23 7.48 4.17 3.26
N SER A 24 7.15 4.93 2.22
CA SER A 24 5.81 5.42 1.91
C SER A 24 5.34 5.13 0.48
N ILE A 25 6.09 4.37 -0.31
CA ILE A 25 5.77 4.08 -1.72
C ILE A 25 5.53 2.59 -1.92
N TYR A 26 4.43 2.26 -2.56
CA TYR A 26 3.96 0.90 -2.76
C TYR A 26 3.50 0.72 -4.21
N THR A 27 3.97 -0.32 -4.87
CA THR A 27 3.50 -0.71 -6.20
C THR A 27 2.39 -1.74 -6.07
N VAL A 28 1.24 -1.46 -6.67
CA VAL A 28 0.05 -2.30 -6.62
C VAL A 28 -0.06 -3.08 -7.93
N TYR A 29 -0.19 -4.39 -7.82
CA TYR A 29 -0.53 -5.29 -8.91
C TYR A 29 -1.96 -5.75 -8.72
N LYS A 30 -2.75 -5.77 -9.79
CA LYS A 30 -4.15 -6.23 -9.81
C LYS A 30 -4.22 -7.44 -10.72
N ASP A 31 -4.66 -8.58 -10.19
CA ASP A 31 -4.74 -9.85 -10.96
C ASP A 31 -3.38 -10.23 -11.61
N GLY A 32 -2.26 -9.90 -10.94
CA GLY A 32 -0.91 -10.17 -11.43
C GLY A 32 -0.39 -9.19 -12.50
N ILE A 33 -1.13 -8.14 -12.84
CA ILE A 33 -0.70 -7.08 -13.75
C ILE A 33 -0.37 -5.82 -12.95
N GLU A 34 0.75 -5.16 -13.25
CA GLU A 34 1.09 -3.88 -12.63
C GLU A 34 -0.03 -2.88 -12.88
N TYR A 35 -0.68 -2.43 -11.80
CA TYR A 35 -1.86 -1.58 -11.87
C TYR A 35 -1.48 -0.12 -11.71
N VAL A 36 -0.88 0.22 -10.57
CA VAL A 36 -0.48 1.59 -10.27
C VAL A 36 0.51 1.62 -9.11
N LYS A 37 1.33 2.66 -9.03
CA LYS A 37 2.14 2.96 -7.86
C LYS A 37 1.40 3.97 -6.98
N ILE A 38 1.39 3.75 -5.67
CA ILE A 38 0.72 4.62 -4.71
C ILE A 38 1.70 5.10 -3.64
N MET A 39 1.46 6.30 -3.15
CA MET A 39 2.22 6.92 -2.07
C MET A 39 1.28 7.27 -0.94
N LYS A 40 1.70 6.96 0.29
CA LYS A 40 1.03 7.44 1.49
C LYS A 40 1.33 8.92 1.68
N ASP A 41 0.31 9.75 1.52
CA ASP A 41 0.41 11.21 1.71
C ASP A 41 0.11 11.59 3.16
N THR A 42 -1.00 11.07 3.70
CA THR A 42 -1.38 11.23 5.11
C THR A 42 -1.83 9.89 5.71
N GLU A 43 -2.26 9.88 6.97
CA GLU A 43 -2.75 8.67 7.62
C GLU A 43 -3.99 8.07 6.95
N SER A 44 -4.77 8.85 6.21
CA SER A 44 -6.01 8.38 5.59
C SER A 44 -6.09 8.62 4.08
N SER A 45 -5.13 9.33 3.50
CA SER A 45 -5.12 9.68 2.08
C SER A 45 -3.93 9.06 1.38
N TRP A 46 -4.23 8.44 0.24
CA TRP A 46 -3.26 7.80 -0.63
C TRP A 46 -3.33 8.44 -2.02
N LEU A 47 -2.16 8.73 -2.58
CA LEU A 47 -2.01 9.37 -3.88
C LEU A 47 -1.47 8.37 -4.87
N LYS A 48 -1.97 8.41 -6.10
CA LYS A 48 -1.36 7.65 -7.21
C LYS A 48 -0.09 8.36 -7.65
N LEU A 49 0.92 7.61 -8.04
CA LEU A 49 2.09 8.12 -8.73
C LEU A 49 1.92 7.84 -10.23
N ASP A 50 2.23 8.84 -11.02
CA ASP A 50 2.17 8.76 -12.47
C ASP A 50 3.35 7.90 -12.97
N PRO A 51 3.13 6.83 -13.78
CA PRO A 51 4.19 5.89 -14.13
C PRO A 51 5.25 6.49 -15.05
N GLU A 52 4.92 7.56 -15.79
CA GLU A 52 5.85 8.21 -16.73
C GLU A 52 6.67 9.30 -16.07
N THR A 53 6.07 10.01 -15.10
CA THR A 53 6.68 11.20 -14.48
C THR A 53 7.04 11.02 -13.01
N GLU A 54 6.59 9.93 -12.39
CA GLU A 54 6.74 9.63 -10.96
C GLU A 54 6.17 10.73 -10.04
N LEU A 55 5.27 11.57 -10.58
CA LEU A 55 4.65 12.66 -9.86
C LEU A 55 3.36 12.21 -9.17
N PRO A 56 3.06 12.71 -7.96
CA PRO A 56 1.81 12.40 -7.27
C PRO A 56 0.62 13.05 -8.00
N ARG A 57 -0.32 12.20 -8.40
CA ARG A 57 -1.64 12.55 -8.92
C ARG A 57 -2.59 12.76 -7.74
N PHE A 58 -3.00 14.02 -7.56
CA PHE A 58 -4.02 14.43 -6.60
C PHE A 58 -5.43 14.14 -7.14
N GLU A 59 -5.71 12.87 -7.38
CA GLU A 59 -7.03 12.40 -7.80
C GLU A 59 -7.61 11.53 -6.68
N ALA A 60 -8.80 11.88 -6.21
CA ALA A 60 -9.51 11.09 -5.21
C ALA A 60 -9.97 9.80 -5.86
N ASP A 61 -9.48 8.68 -5.34
CA ASP A 61 -9.79 7.37 -5.87
C ASP A 61 -10.15 6.43 -4.72
N ASP A 62 -11.42 6.04 -4.66
CA ASP A 62 -11.95 5.21 -3.59
C ASP A 62 -11.24 3.85 -3.52
N GLU A 63 -10.85 3.28 -4.67
CA GLU A 63 -10.10 2.01 -4.73
C GLU A 63 -8.73 2.16 -4.08
N ILE A 64 -7.99 3.23 -4.40
CA ILE A 64 -6.67 3.50 -3.83
C ILE A 64 -6.72 3.77 -2.34
N ASN A 65 -7.70 4.54 -1.90
CA ASN A 65 -7.88 4.79 -0.46
C ASN A 65 -8.27 3.50 0.28
N ALA A 66 -9.02 2.60 -0.35
CA ALA A 66 -9.38 1.31 0.23
C ALA A 66 -8.15 0.38 0.33
N ILE A 67 -7.35 0.28 -0.73
CA ILE A 67 -6.06 -0.45 -0.72
C ILE A 67 -5.14 0.10 0.37
N GLY A 68 -5.00 1.43 0.44
CA GLY A 68 -4.17 2.10 1.43
C GLY A 68 -4.57 1.80 2.88
N LYS A 69 -5.87 1.64 3.15
CA LYS A 69 -6.37 1.23 4.47
C LYS A 69 -5.96 -0.20 4.82
N GLU A 70 -6.05 -1.12 3.87
CA GLU A 70 -5.59 -2.51 4.07
C GLU A 70 -4.09 -2.57 4.34
N ILE A 71 -3.28 -1.76 3.63
CA ILE A 71 -1.84 -1.65 3.89
C ILE A 71 -1.60 -1.22 5.35
N ILE A 72 -2.27 -0.16 5.80
CA ILE A 72 -2.11 0.34 7.18
C ILE A 72 -2.54 -0.73 8.20
N ALA A 73 -3.65 -1.43 7.94
CA ALA A 73 -4.12 -2.49 8.81
C ALA A 73 -3.11 -3.65 8.89
N TYR A 74 -2.53 -4.05 7.75
CA TYR A 74 -1.48 -5.06 7.68
C TYR A 74 -0.23 -4.62 8.45
N GLU A 75 0.26 -3.39 8.21
CA GLU A 75 1.41 -2.84 8.93
C GLU A 75 1.18 -2.74 10.44
N ALA A 76 -0.01 -2.33 10.87
CA ALA A 76 -0.38 -2.28 12.28
C ALA A 76 -0.43 -3.68 12.90
N SER A 77 -0.91 -4.69 12.16
CA SER A 77 -0.95 -6.07 12.62
C SER A 77 0.46 -6.66 12.78
N THR A 78 1.37 -6.36 11.84
CA THR A 78 2.78 -6.81 11.87
C THR A 78 3.64 -6.02 12.86
N SER A 79 3.26 -4.77 13.17
CA SER A 79 3.92 -3.90 14.16
C SER A 79 3.38 -4.04 15.58
N THR A 80 2.52 -5.02 15.88
CA THR A 80 2.12 -5.28 17.27
C THR A 80 3.38 -5.63 18.07
N PRO A 81 3.71 -4.89 19.16
CA PRO A 81 4.86 -5.21 19.97
C PRO A 81 4.65 -6.60 20.51
N SER A 82 5.64 -7.48 20.31
CA SER A 82 5.85 -8.60 21.21
C SER A 82 5.71 -8.04 22.62
N ASN A 83 4.59 -8.32 23.27
CA ASN A 83 4.44 -8.11 24.69
C ASN A 83 5.40 -9.13 25.30
N ASP A 84 6.66 -8.72 25.40
CA ASP A 84 7.70 -9.36 26.17
C ASP A 84 7.11 -9.53 27.57
N LEU A 85 6.60 -10.73 27.82
CA LEU A 85 6.39 -11.21 29.17
C LEU A 85 7.80 -11.45 29.72
N ASP A 86 8.31 -10.49 30.48
CA ASP A 86 9.30 -10.74 31.53
C ASP A 86 8.82 -10.11 32.85
#